data_AF-A0A1A9VTL1-F1
#
_entry.id   AF-A0A1A9VTL1-F1
#
_cell.length_a   1.000
_cell.length_b   1.000
_cell.length_c   1.000
_cell.angle_alpha   90.00
_cell.angle_beta   90.00
_cell.angle_gamma   90.00
#
_symmetry.space_group_name_H-M   'P 1'
#
loop_
_entity.id
_entity.type
_entity.pdbx_description
1 polymer ?
#
loop_
_entity_poly.entity_id
_entity_poly.type
_entity_poly.pdbx_seq_one_letter_code
_entity_poly.pdbx_strand_id
1 'polypeptide(L)'
;MEEEDEKLPHIKDALLHDTNAGSTWSVPRTVILPISTRGIGFVIRNLVSELNKLALEGVDVYKLTNALYRISLLQLDLKIAYAMKVQLVHNIGGEDFVETIVKKSYRCALDEMDISFSALSDYITAVGFWQDSDATYLPRFAALCEEVMCDPVNVRFNQLYNIVNILADERTPENIRKDFYNKNPIPGAIWRQSEEGILLDNKNDIMLHNYNEESLTKDIEIVTAAVEKFDKIHPDAVSTSRIEWENEGTCSQLVSTAVIPFRCPSYDDDNLKNIIGEYDHFWSPEKMTDSEFAIGAVSLFGECSETYKKPSCLNYRTYECAKREGHFNYAILIRNFNY
;
A
#
# COMPACT_ATOMS: atom_id res chain seq x y z
N MET A 1 -24.19 14.09 -22.09
CA MET A 1 -24.57 14.21 -20.68
C MET A 1 -23.23 14.32 -19.97
N GLU A 2 -22.79 15.55 -19.75
CA GLU A 2 -21.49 15.84 -19.14
C GLU A 2 -21.59 15.45 -17.66
N GLU A 3 -20.76 14.49 -17.22
CA GLU A 3 -20.59 14.20 -15.79
C GLU A 3 -19.88 15.40 -15.16
N GLU A 4 -20.57 16.10 -14.27
CA GLU A 4 -19.97 17.12 -13.44
C GLU A 4 -19.06 16.45 -12.40
N ASP A 5 -17.75 16.65 -12.54
CA ASP A 5 -16.81 16.45 -11.44
C ASP A 5 -17.20 17.35 -10.27
N GLU A 6 -17.36 16.77 -9.09
CA GLU A 6 -17.81 17.44 -7.87
C GLU A 6 -16.75 18.45 -7.40
N LYS A 7 -16.88 19.72 -7.80
CA LYS A 7 -16.08 20.84 -7.28
C LYS A 7 -16.59 21.24 -5.90
N LEU A 8 -15.77 21.01 -4.88
CA LEU A 8 -16.08 21.31 -3.48
C LEU A 8 -15.81 22.80 -3.13
N PRO A 9 -16.56 23.38 -2.17
CA PRO A 9 -16.58 24.81 -1.89
C PRO A 9 -15.29 25.33 -1.24
N HIS A 10 -14.85 26.52 -1.65
CA HIS A 10 -13.79 27.28 -1.00
C HIS A 10 -14.24 27.78 0.38
N ILE A 11 -13.76 27.16 1.46
CA ILE A 11 -13.95 27.71 2.81
C ILE A 11 -12.97 28.88 2.99
N LYS A 12 -13.43 30.10 2.70
CA LYS A 12 -12.69 31.33 3.04
C LYS A 12 -13.15 32.01 4.33
N ASP A 13 -14.22 31.55 4.99
CA ASP A 13 -14.91 32.38 6.00
C ASP A 13 -15.00 31.78 7.42
N ALA A 14 -14.23 30.75 7.78
CA ALA A 14 -14.36 30.10 9.10
C ALA A 14 -13.28 30.46 10.15
N LEU A 15 -12.36 31.39 9.89
CA LEU A 15 -11.25 31.72 10.82
C LEU A 15 -11.17 33.21 11.19
N LEU A 16 -12.31 33.83 11.48
CA LEU A 16 -12.34 35.13 12.15
C LEU A 16 -13.32 35.05 13.32
N HIS A 17 -12.82 35.41 14.51
CA HIS A 17 -13.48 35.45 15.82
C HIS A 17 -13.26 34.24 16.73
N ASP A 18 -12.03 34.10 17.22
CA ASP A 18 -11.88 33.90 18.67
C ASP A 18 -10.58 34.56 19.17
N THR A 19 -10.71 35.70 19.84
CA THR A 19 -9.63 36.38 20.53
C THR A 19 -10.01 36.49 21.99
N ASN A 20 -9.59 35.51 22.80
CA ASN A 20 -9.40 35.68 24.24
C ASN A 20 -8.36 34.67 24.78
N ALA A 21 -7.24 35.25 25.23
CA ALA A 21 -6.25 34.82 26.23
C ALA A 21 -6.14 33.34 26.66
N GLY A 22 -4.89 32.83 26.63
CA GLY A 22 -4.37 32.08 27.78
C GLY A 22 -3.77 30.70 27.55
N SER A 23 -3.68 30.20 26.32
CA SER A 23 -2.90 28.99 26.03
C SER A 23 -2.09 29.20 24.77
N THR A 24 -0.78 28.98 24.87
CA THR A 24 0.04 28.64 23.71
C THR A 24 -0.44 27.28 23.23
N TRP A 25 -1.56 27.25 22.49
CA TRP A 25 -1.84 26.14 21.58
C TRP A 25 -0.72 26.19 20.55
N SER A 26 0.36 25.45 20.79
CA SER A 26 1.25 25.09 19.70
C SER A 26 0.38 24.31 18.73
N VAL A 27 0.10 24.89 17.57
CA VAL A 27 -0.58 24.17 16.49
C VAL A 27 0.21 22.88 16.27
N PRO A 28 -0.41 21.70 16.43
CA PRO A 28 0.28 20.42 16.25
C PRO A 28 1.00 20.44 14.91
N ARG A 29 2.27 20.04 14.89
CA ARG A 29 3.05 20.02 13.66
C ARG A 29 2.43 18.98 12.73
N THR A 30 1.95 19.39 11.55
CA THR A 30 1.56 18.41 10.53
C THR A 30 2.80 17.84 9.85
N VAL A 31 2.89 16.52 9.81
CA VAL A 31 3.96 15.74 9.18
C VAL A 31 3.32 14.91 8.07
N ILE A 32 3.79 15.10 6.83
CA ILE A 32 3.39 14.23 5.73
C ILE A 32 4.20 12.94 5.81
N LEU A 33 3.51 11.81 5.78
CA LEU A 33 4.06 10.48 5.81
C LEU A 33 4.03 9.88 4.41
N PRO A 34 5.19 9.66 3.76
CA PRO A 34 5.21 8.84 2.55
C PRO A 34 4.77 7.42 2.92
N ILE A 35 3.89 6.83 2.09
CA ILE A 35 3.40 5.46 2.22
C ILE A 35 3.93 4.60 1.07
N SER A 36 4.59 3.50 1.41
CA SER A 36 4.95 2.44 0.47
C SER A 36 3.75 1.54 0.18
N THR A 37 3.72 1.00 -1.03
CA THR A 37 2.72 0.00 -1.44
C THR A 37 3.26 -1.43 -1.46
N ARG A 38 4.56 -1.65 -1.16
CA ARG A 38 5.18 -2.99 -1.23
C ARG A 38 4.57 -3.98 -0.25
N GLY A 39 4.20 -3.50 0.94
CA GLY A 39 3.57 -4.31 1.98
C GLY A 39 2.31 -5.03 1.50
N ILE A 40 1.48 -4.41 0.67
CA ILE A 40 0.30 -5.05 0.07
C ILE A 40 0.68 -6.34 -0.64
N GLY A 41 1.66 -6.27 -1.54
CA GLY A 41 2.09 -7.43 -2.32
C GLY A 41 2.66 -8.55 -1.45
N PHE A 42 3.38 -8.20 -0.40
CA PHE A 42 3.96 -9.14 0.55
C PHE A 42 2.93 -9.82 1.45
N VAL A 43 1.98 -9.06 1.99
CA VAL A 43 0.83 -9.61 2.73
C VAL A 43 0.05 -10.58 1.85
N ILE A 44 -0.25 -10.19 0.61
CA ILE A 44 -0.94 -11.08 -0.34
C ILE A 44 -0.12 -12.33 -0.59
N ARG A 45 1.19 -12.22 -0.87
CA ARG A 45 2.05 -13.37 -1.16
C ARG A 45 2.03 -14.39 -0.02
N ASN A 46 2.15 -13.93 1.22
CA ASN A 46 2.11 -14.80 2.39
C ASN A 46 0.72 -15.45 2.55
N LEU A 47 -0.36 -14.65 2.46
CA LEU A 47 -1.73 -15.13 2.53
C LEU A 47 -2.01 -16.21 1.47
N VAL A 48 -1.68 -15.96 0.20
CA VAL A 48 -1.94 -16.91 -0.88
C VAL A 48 -1.06 -18.16 -0.79
N SER A 49 0.13 -18.05 -0.20
CA SER A 49 0.96 -19.23 0.08
C SER A 49 0.30 -20.16 1.09
N GLU A 50 -0.39 -19.64 2.11
CA GLU A 50 -1.13 -20.47 3.06
C GLU A 50 -2.40 -21.04 2.41
N LEU A 51 -3.15 -20.23 1.67
CA LEU A 51 -4.33 -20.70 0.92
C LEU A 51 -3.99 -21.83 -0.07
N ASN A 52 -2.84 -21.73 -0.75
CA ASN A 52 -2.41 -22.77 -1.70
C ASN A 52 -2.18 -24.12 -1.01
N LYS A 53 -1.67 -24.13 0.23
CA LYS A 53 -1.46 -25.36 1.02
C LYS A 53 -2.78 -26.02 1.43
N LEU A 54 -3.83 -25.24 1.62
CA LEU A 54 -5.16 -25.75 1.97
C LEU A 54 -5.89 -26.39 0.79
N ALA A 55 -5.43 -26.15 -0.45
CA ALA A 55 -6.01 -26.72 -1.67
C ALA A 55 -7.54 -26.56 -1.74
N LEU A 56 -8.03 -25.35 -1.47
CA LEU A 56 -9.47 -25.05 -1.44
C LEU A 56 -10.12 -25.36 -2.78
N GLU A 57 -11.07 -26.30 -2.80
CA GLU A 57 -11.72 -26.75 -4.03
C GLU A 57 -12.37 -25.58 -4.78
N GLY A 58 -12.05 -25.45 -6.07
CA GLY A 58 -12.61 -24.42 -6.95
C GLY A 58 -12.16 -23.00 -6.63
N VAL A 59 -11.02 -22.82 -5.94
CA VAL A 59 -10.33 -21.53 -5.82
C VAL A 59 -9.13 -21.54 -6.76
N ASP A 60 -9.12 -20.62 -7.72
CA ASP A 60 -7.96 -20.36 -8.58
C ASP A 60 -7.04 -19.37 -7.86
N VAL A 61 -6.00 -19.88 -7.20
CA VAL A 61 -5.10 -19.08 -6.35
C VAL A 61 -4.34 -18.01 -7.15
N TYR A 62 -4.00 -18.29 -8.41
CA TYR A 62 -3.32 -17.32 -9.27
C TYR A 62 -4.24 -16.15 -9.64
N LYS A 63 -5.49 -16.42 -10.03
CA LYS A 63 -6.47 -15.35 -10.28
C LYS A 63 -6.79 -14.58 -9.02
N LEU A 64 -6.95 -15.27 -7.88
CA LEU A 64 -7.16 -14.64 -6.58
C LEU A 64 -6.02 -13.70 -6.22
N THR A 65 -4.76 -14.12 -6.40
CA THR A 65 -3.57 -13.31 -6.12
C THR A 65 -3.61 -11.99 -6.88
N ASN A 66 -3.92 -12.03 -8.17
CA ASN A 66 -3.96 -10.85 -9.02
C ASN A 66 -5.18 -9.94 -8.71
N ALA A 67 -6.34 -10.54 -8.42
CA ALA A 67 -7.55 -9.81 -8.01
C ALA A 67 -7.34 -9.08 -6.68
N LEU A 68 -6.79 -9.77 -5.66
CA LEU A 68 -6.44 -9.17 -4.37
C LEU A 68 -5.48 -8.00 -4.56
N TYR A 69 -4.46 -8.14 -5.41
CA TYR A 69 -3.48 -7.08 -5.60
C TYR A 69 -4.10 -5.81 -6.20
N ARG A 70 -4.95 -5.95 -7.22
CA ARG A 70 -5.66 -4.81 -7.83
C ARG A 70 -6.64 -4.16 -6.85
N ILE A 71 -7.45 -4.96 -6.15
CA ILE A 71 -8.42 -4.47 -5.17
C ILE A 71 -7.70 -3.75 -4.02
N SER A 72 -6.68 -4.34 -3.42
CA SER A 72 -5.98 -3.74 -2.27
C SER A 72 -5.22 -2.46 -2.65
N LEU A 73 -4.62 -2.38 -3.84
CA LEU A 73 -4.05 -1.12 -4.33
C LEU A 73 -5.13 -0.03 -4.46
N LEU A 74 -6.28 -0.37 -5.03
CA LEU A 74 -7.40 0.56 -5.20
C LEU A 74 -8.00 1.00 -3.86
N GLN A 75 -8.13 0.08 -2.89
CA GLN A 75 -8.57 0.38 -1.53
C GLN A 75 -7.59 1.32 -0.80
N LEU A 76 -6.28 1.12 -0.97
CA LEU A 76 -5.27 2.01 -0.41
C LEU A 76 -5.31 3.40 -1.05
N ASP A 77 -5.44 3.47 -2.38
CA ASP A 77 -5.63 4.73 -3.10
C ASP A 77 -6.86 5.49 -2.55
N LEU A 78 -7.96 4.78 -2.30
CA LEU A 78 -9.17 5.35 -1.72
C LEU A 78 -8.95 5.84 -0.28
N LYS A 79 -8.29 5.05 0.57
CA LYS A 79 -7.94 5.43 1.95
C LYS A 79 -7.11 6.72 2.00
N ILE A 80 -6.10 6.85 1.15
CA ILE A 80 -5.25 8.05 1.08
C ILE A 80 -6.04 9.25 0.57
N ALA A 81 -6.88 9.08 -0.46
CA ALA A 81 -7.75 10.14 -0.96
C ALA A 81 -8.68 10.68 0.14
N TYR A 82 -9.23 9.79 0.98
CA TYR A 82 -10.08 10.17 2.11
C TYR A 82 -9.33 10.84 3.25
N ALA A 83 -8.17 10.31 3.64
CA ALA A 83 -7.30 10.95 4.64
C ALA A 83 -6.96 12.40 4.25
N MET A 84 -6.80 12.66 2.95
CA MET A 84 -6.57 14.02 2.43
C MET A 84 -7.82 14.91 2.49
N LYS A 85 -9.02 14.36 2.28
CA LYS A 85 -10.29 15.11 2.34
C LYS A 85 -10.65 15.56 3.76
N VAL A 86 -10.37 14.73 4.76
CA VAL A 86 -10.67 15.02 6.18
C VAL A 86 -9.84 16.20 6.71
N GLN A 87 -8.74 16.57 6.04
CA GLN A 87 -7.92 17.71 6.45
C GLN A 87 -8.43 19.07 5.91
N LEU A 88 -8.75 19.97 6.86
CA LEU A 88 -9.05 21.40 6.63
C LEU A 88 -7.84 22.23 6.12
N VAL A 89 -6.65 21.63 5.99
CA VAL A 89 -5.41 22.34 5.65
C VAL A 89 -4.98 21.99 4.23
N HIS A 90 -5.54 22.68 3.25
CA HIS A 90 -5.21 22.53 1.82
C HIS A 90 -3.83 23.10 1.42
N ASN A 91 -3.02 23.57 2.37
CA ASN A 91 -1.80 24.36 2.10
C ASN A 91 -0.47 23.62 2.33
N ILE A 92 -0.47 22.30 2.53
CA ILE A 92 0.78 21.55 2.66
C ILE A 92 1.23 21.05 1.28
N GLY A 93 2.23 21.76 0.73
CA GLY A 93 3.07 21.44 -0.44
C GLY A 93 2.51 20.42 -1.44
N GLY A 94 1.82 20.92 -2.47
CA GLY A 94 1.21 20.07 -3.51
C GLY A 94 2.18 19.47 -4.53
N GLU A 95 3.40 19.99 -4.66
CA GLU A 95 4.32 19.59 -5.76
C GLU A 95 5.16 18.33 -5.48
N ASP A 96 5.15 17.86 -4.22
CA ASP A 96 6.00 16.75 -3.75
C ASP A 96 5.22 15.46 -3.52
N PHE A 97 3.89 15.53 -3.64
CA PHE A 97 2.98 14.44 -3.39
C PHE A 97 1.98 14.33 -4.52
N VAL A 98 1.56 13.11 -4.80
CA VAL A 98 0.65 12.86 -5.90
C VAL A 98 -0.79 12.98 -5.44
N GLU A 99 -1.60 13.71 -6.18
CA GLU A 99 -3.05 13.72 -6.00
C GLU A 99 -3.61 12.32 -6.32
N THR A 100 -4.44 11.80 -5.42
CA THR A 100 -5.03 10.47 -5.55
C THR A 100 -6.49 10.61 -5.89
N ILE A 101 -6.86 10.20 -7.10
CA ILE A 101 -8.23 10.29 -7.62
C ILE A 101 -8.72 8.88 -7.94
N VAL A 102 -9.81 8.48 -7.29
CA VAL A 102 -10.48 7.20 -7.50
C VAL A 102 -11.85 7.47 -8.12
N LYS A 103 -12.18 6.73 -9.18
CA LYS A 103 -13.50 6.85 -9.84
C LYS A 103 -14.62 6.53 -8.85
N LYS A 104 -15.70 7.31 -8.90
CA LYS A 104 -16.87 7.12 -8.03
C LYS A 104 -17.45 5.70 -8.16
N SER A 105 -17.54 5.18 -9.38
CA SER A 105 -18.04 3.83 -9.63
C SER A 105 -17.18 2.73 -9.00
N TYR A 106 -15.86 2.88 -9.02
CA TYR A 106 -14.94 1.97 -8.34
C TYR A 106 -15.12 1.98 -6.84
N ARG A 107 -15.28 3.18 -6.25
CA ARG A 107 -15.62 3.30 -4.83
C ARG A 107 -16.94 2.59 -4.52
N CYS A 108 -18.00 2.82 -5.32
CA CYS A 108 -19.30 2.18 -5.10
C CYS A 108 -19.19 0.65 -5.13
N ALA A 109 -18.42 0.08 -6.07
CA ALA A 109 -18.20 -1.36 -6.12
C ALA A 109 -17.44 -1.88 -4.89
N LEU A 110 -16.40 -1.17 -4.42
CA LEU A 110 -15.69 -1.55 -3.19
C LEU A 110 -16.55 -1.41 -1.93
N ASP A 111 -17.47 -0.46 -1.91
CA ASP A 111 -18.43 -0.22 -0.83
C ASP A 111 -19.44 -1.37 -0.66
N GLU A 112 -19.63 -2.18 -1.70
CA GLU A 112 -20.48 -3.38 -1.71
C GLU A 112 -19.74 -4.63 -1.19
N MET A 113 -18.41 -4.57 -1.01
CA MET A 113 -17.65 -5.65 -0.37
C MET A 113 -17.91 -5.64 1.14
N ASP A 114 -18.58 -6.67 1.65
CA ASP A 114 -18.90 -6.85 3.07
C ASP A 114 -17.95 -7.84 3.78
N ILE A 115 -17.14 -8.58 3.01
CA ILE A 115 -16.24 -9.59 3.52
C ILE A 115 -14.85 -9.47 2.87
N SER A 116 -13.80 -9.69 3.66
CA SER A 116 -12.42 -9.66 3.19
C SER A 116 -11.50 -10.51 4.09
N PHE A 117 -10.27 -10.76 3.67
CA PHE A 117 -9.26 -11.33 4.56
C PHE A 117 -8.83 -10.30 5.60
N SER A 118 -8.87 -10.64 6.89
CA SER A 118 -8.52 -9.74 8.00
C SER A 118 -7.14 -9.12 7.81
N ALA A 119 -6.18 -9.95 7.39
CA ALA A 119 -4.88 -9.59 6.83
C ALA A 119 -4.82 -8.23 6.10
N LEU A 120 -5.66 -8.09 5.08
CA LEU A 120 -5.67 -6.97 4.16
C LEU A 120 -6.58 -5.87 4.70
N SER A 121 -7.69 -6.22 5.33
CA SER A 121 -8.57 -5.26 6.00
C SER A 121 -7.81 -4.45 7.07
N ASP A 122 -7.02 -5.14 7.91
CA ASP A 122 -6.19 -4.55 8.95
C ASP A 122 -5.10 -3.66 8.35
N TYR A 123 -4.42 -4.14 7.29
CA TYR A 123 -3.43 -3.35 6.56
C TYR A 123 -4.04 -2.04 6.04
N ILE A 124 -5.18 -2.12 5.34
CA ILE A 124 -5.79 -0.95 4.72
C ILE A 124 -6.35 0.00 5.80
N THR A 125 -6.95 -0.54 6.85
CA THR A 125 -7.50 0.23 7.97
C THR A 125 -6.41 0.93 8.78
N ALA A 126 -5.21 0.35 8.86
CA ALA A 126 -4.08 0.96 9.56
C ALA A 126 -3.62 2.28 8.92
N VAL A 127 -3.94 2.53 7.65
CA VAL A 127 -3.59 3.75 6.92
C VAL A 127 -4.71 4.77 7.01
N GLY A 128 -4.36 5.96 7.48
CA GLY A 128 -5.28 7.08 7.60
C GLY A 128 -4.64 8.23 8.37
N PHE A 129 -5.40 9.32 8.52
CA PHE A 129 -5.03 10.42 9.39
C PHE A 129 -4.74 9.90 10.80
N TRP A 130 -3.61 10.26 11.41
CA TRP A 130 -3.32 9.90 12.79
C TRP A 130 -2.79 11.11 13.56
N GLN A 131 -3.21 11.28 14.81
CA GLN A 131 -2.80 12.42 15.63
C GLN A 131 -2.27 11.95 16.98
N ASP A 132 -1.10 12.48 17.33
CA ASP A 132 -0.57 12.47 18.69
C ASP A 132 -0.70 13.88 19.29
N SER A 133 -0.44 13.97 20.60
CA SER A 133 -0.32 15.20 21.39
C SER A 133 0.52 16.29 20.74
N ASP A 134 1.63 15.95 20.07
CA ASP A 134 2.59 16.93 19.52
C ASP A 134 2.51 17.12 18.00
N ALA A 135 1.92 16.16 17.28
CA ALA A 135 2.00 16.11 15.83
C ALA A 135 0.80 15.41 15.19
N THR A 136 0.50 15.85 13.98
CA THR A 136 -0.52 15.26 13.13
C THR A 136 0.14 14.63 11.92
N TYR A 137 -0.26 13.42 11.59
CA TYR A 137 0.37 12.59 10.59
C TYR A 137 -0.59 12.34 9.43
N LEU A 138 -0.16 12.71 8.23
CA LEU A 138 -0.96 12.59 7.01
C LEU A 138 -0.29 11.63 6.02
N PRO A 139 -0.85 10.44 5.78
CA PRO A 139 -0.34 9.53 4.76
C PRO A 139 -0.53 10.12 3.35
N ARG A 140 0.50 10.06 2.52
CA ARG A 140 0.47 10.44 1.10
C ARG A 140 1.43 9.60 0.27
N PHE A 141 1.14 9.49 -1.03
CA PHE A 141 2.11 8.98 -1.99
C PHE A 141 3.11 10.07 -2.37
N ALA A 142 4.40 9.78 -2.19
CA ALA A 142 5.47 10.67 -2.62
C ALA A 142 5.52 10.79 -4.15
N ALA A 143 5.82 11.99 -4.65
CA ALA A 143 6.15 12.18 -6.06
C ALA A 143 7.55 11.58 -6.34
N LEU A 144 7.67 10.88 -7.47
CA LEU A 144 8.94 10.36 -7.96
C LEU A 144 9.68 11.45 -8.77
N CYS A 145 11.00 11.33 -8.88
CA CYS A 145 11.80 12.12 -9.82
C CYS A 145 11.32 11.87 -11.27
N GLU A 146 11.44 12.88 -12.14
CA GLU A 146 10.90 12.83 -13.51
C GLU A 146 11.55 11.73 -14.37
N GLU A 147 12.79 11.35 -14.05
CA GLU A 147 13.56 10.32 -14.75
C GLU A 147 13.17 8.89 -14.36
N VAL A 148 12.36 8.73 -13.31
CA VAL A 148 12.01 7.43 -12.74
C VAL A 148 10.81 6.84 -13.49
N MET A 149 11.07 5.79 -14.27
CA MET A 149 10.05 5.11 -15.08
C MET A 149 9.11 4.23 -14.25
N CYS A 150 9.66 3.55 -13.25
CA CYS A 150 8.90 2.74 -12.30
C CYS A 150 9.67 2.65 -10.98
N ASP A 151 8.93 2.56 -9.88
CA ASP A 151 9.49 2.40 -8.54
C ASP A 151 8.71 1.32 -7.78
N PRO A 152 9.38 0.33 -7.19
CA PRO A 152 8.72 -0.77 -6.49
C PRO A 152 8.00 -0.31 -5.21
N VAL A 153 8.44 0.78 -4.58
CA VAL A 153 7.88 1.35 -3.34
C VAL A 153 6.58 2.12 -3.62
N ASN A 154 6.35 2.53 -4.87
CA ASN A 154 5.23 3.38 -5.26
C ASN A 154 4.41 2.77 -6.42
N VAL A 155 4.09 1.48 -6.34
CA VAL A 155 3.17 0.84 -7.28
C VAL A 155 1.73 1.16 -6.88
N ARG A 156 1.01 1.92 -7.71
CA ARG A 156 -0.38 2.34 -7.45
C ARG A 156 -1.33 1.80 -8.49
N PHE A 157 -2.62 1.72 -8.17
CA PHE A 157 -3.60 1.12 -9.06
C PHE A 157 -3.63 1.81 -10.43
N ASN A 158 -3.67 3.14 -10.45
CA ASN A 158 -3.72 3.93 -11.69
C ASN A 158 -2.44 3.87 -12.55
N GLN A 159 -1.31 3.46 -11.98
CA GLN A 159 -0.03 3.34 -12.67
C GLN A 159 0.34 1.89 -13.01
N LEU A 160 -0.35 0.91 -12.41
CA LEU A 160 0.00 -0.50 -12.50
C LEU A 160 0.13 -0.97 -13.95
N TYR A 161 -0.81 -0.59 -14.82
CA TYR A 161 -0.76 -0.93 -16.25
C TYR A 161 0.54 -0.44 -16.92
N ASN A 162 0.94 0.80 -16.67
CA ASN A 162 2.16 1.36 -17.25
C ASN A 162 3.40 0.65 -16.71
N ILE A 163 3.43 0.39 -15.40
CA ILE A 163 4.54 -0.31 -14.73
C ILE A 163 4.74 -1.70 -15.32
N VAL A 164 3.68 -2.51 -15.44
CA VAL A 164 3.82 -3.87 -15.99
C VAL A 164 4.21 -3.87 -17.48
N ASN A 165 3.82 -2.85 -18.24
CA ASN A 165 4.28 -2.70 -19.63
C ASN A 165 5.77 -2.34 -19.71
N ILE A 166 6.24 -1.41 -18.86
CA ILE A 166 7.66 -1.05 -18.78
C ILE A 166 8.51 -2.28 -18.45
N LEU A 167 8.06 -3.10 -17.49
CA LEU A 167 8.79 -4.29 -17.04
C LEU A 167 8.77 -5.45 -18.04
N ALA A 168 7.80 -5.47 -18.94
CA ALA A 168 7.66 -6.45 -20.01
C ALA A 168 8.28 -6.00 -21.35
N ASP A 169 8.69 -4.73 -21.47
CA ASP A 169 9.29 -4.20 -22.70
C ASP A 169 10.81 -4.42 -22.71
N GLU A 170 11.29 -5.16 -23.71
CA GLU A 170 12.70 -5.40 -23.99
C GLU A 170 13.50 -4.11 -24.22
N ARG A 171 12.83 -3.03 -24.66
CA ARG A 171 13.45 -1.72 -24.88
C ARG A 171 13.70 -0.96 -23.58
N THR A 172 13.03 -1.32 -22.48
CA THR A 172 13.31 -0.73 -21.18
C THR A 172 14.72 -1.14 -20.74
N PRO A 173 15.57 -0.18 -20.32
CA PRO A 173 16.92 -0.46 -19.83
C PRO A 173 16.94 -1.59 -18.79
N GLU A 174 17.86 -2.54 -18.96
CA GLU A 174 17.92 -3.74 -18.11
C GLU A 174 18.14 -3.39 -16.64
N ASN A 175 18.93 -2.35 -16.33
CA ASN A 175 19.16 -1.90 -14.96
C ASN A 175 17.86 -1.49 -14.25
N ILE A 176 16.91 -0.87 -14.96
CA ILE A 176 15.59 -0.50 -14.42
C ILE A 176 14.78 -1.77 -14.11
N ARG A 177 14.70 -2.70 -15.08
CA ARG A 177 13.98 -3.98 -14.91
C ARG A 177 14.57 -4.82 -13.77
N LYS A 178 15.90 -4.89 -13.69
CA LYS A 178 16.64 -5.63 -12.66
C LYS A 178 16.48 -5.00 -11.28
N ASP A 179 16.50 -3.67 -11.19
CA ASP A 179 16.29 -2.98 -9.91
C ASP A 179 14.88 -3.25 -9.37
N PHE A 180 13.86 -3.11 -10.21
CA PHE A 180 12.49 -3.44 -9.85
C PHE A 180 12.34 -4.92 -9.49
N TYR A 181 12.90 -5.83 -10.30
CA TYR A 181 12.88 -7.27 -10.03
C TYR A 181 13.41 -7.61 -8.64
N ASN A 182 14.55 -7.03 -8.25
CA ASN A 182 15.19 -7.28 -6.95
C ASN A 182 14.37 -6.78 -5.76
N LYS A 183 13.38 -5.91 -5.99
CA LYS A 183 12.52 -5.31 -4.97
C LYS A 183 11.03 -5.58 -5.23
N ASN A 184 10.73 -6.52 -6.13
CA ASN A 184 9.41 -6.71 -6.72
C ASN A 184 8.31 -6.92 -5.66
N PRO A 185 7.32 -6.02 -5.56
CA PRO A 185 6.16 -6.26 -4.70
C PRO A 185 5.07 -7.07 -5.38
N ILE A 186 5.04 -7.14 -6.72
CA ILE A 186 3.88 -7.67 -7.44
C ILE A 186 3.79 -9.19 -7.16
N PRO A 187 2.76 -9.65 -6.41
CA PRO A 187 2.70 -11.02 -5.96
C PRO A 187 2.39 -11.96 -7.13
N GLY A 188 1.63 -11.53 -8.13
CA GLY A 188 1.34 -12.33 -9.32
C GLY A 188 2.46 -12.45 -10.35
N ALA A 189 3.60 -11.76 -10.19
CA ALA A 189 4.57 -11.60 -11.28
C ALA A 189 5.29 -12.89 -11.69
N ILE A 190 5.29 -13.19 -12.99
CA ILE A 190 6.05 -14.28 -13.61
C ILE A 190 7.21 -13.65 -14.40
N TRP A 191 8.43 -14.01 -14.03
CA TRP A 191 9.64 -13.41 -14.58
C TRP A 191 10.39 -14.39 -15.48
N ARG A 192 10.60 -13.99 -16.74
CA ARG A 192 11.47 -14.68 -17.68
C ARG A 192 12.89 -14.15 -17.54
N GLN A 193 13.83 -15.04 -17.21
CA GLN A 193 15.26 -14.73 -17.13
C GLN A 193 15.98 -15.40 -18.31
N SER A 194 16.71 -14.62 -19.10
CA SER A 194 17.52 -15.08 -20.23
C SER A 194 18.86 -14.37 -20.27
N GLU A 195 19.70 -14.71 -21.25
CA GLU A 195 20.95 -13.99 -21.53
C GLU A 195 20.71 -12.50 -21.87
N GLU A 196 19.49 -12.16 -22.31
CA GLU A 196 19.07 -10.79 -22.68
C GLU A 196 18.49 -10.00 -21.49
N GLY A 197 18.48 -10.60 -20.28
CA GLY A 197 18.09 -9.96 -19.03
C GLY A 197 16.79 -10.52 -18.43
N ILE A 198 16.09 -9.69 -17.66
CA ILE A 198 14.93 -10.07 -16.85
C ILE A 198 13.67 -9.35 -17.36
N LEU A 199 12.63 -10.08 -17.74
CA LEU A 199 11.37 -9.53 -18.28
C LEU A 199 10.16 -10.08 -17.54
N LEU A 200 9.13 -9.24 -17.40
CA LEU A 200 7.82 -9.67 -16.91
C LEU A 200 7.02 -10.32 -18.05
N ASP A 201 6.60 -11.56 -17.86
CA ASP A 201 5.99 -12.37 -18.94
C ASP A 201 4.45 -12.33 -18.93
N ASN A 202 3.85 -11.97 -17.80
CA ASN A 202 2.41 -12.08 -17.55
C ASN A 202 1.71 -10.73 -17.27
N LYS A 203 2.16 -9.65 -17.94
CA LYS A 203 1.66 -8.29 -17.71
C LYS A 203 0.12 -8.16 -17.76
N ASN A 204 -0.53 -8.89 -18.67
CA ASN A 204 -1.98 -8.82 -18.87
C ASN A 204 -2.77 -9.50 -17.75
N ASP A 205 -2.18 -10.49 -17.09
CA ASP A 205 -2.83 -11.17 -15.95
C ASP A 205 -2.81 -10.29 -14.70
N ILE A 206 -1.75 -9.48 -14.55
CA ILE A 206 -1.58 -8.53 -13.45
C ILE A 206 -2.45 -7.29 -13.65
N MET A 207 -2.47 -6.70 -14.85
CA MET A 207 -3.32 -5.56 -15.15
C MET A 207 -3.67 -5.49 -16.63
N LEU A 208 -4.96 -5.67 -16.94
CA LEU A 208 -5.49 -5.58 -18.30
C LEU A 208 -5.48 -4.14 -18.82
N HIS A 209 -5.22 -3.95 -20.11
CA HIS A 209 -5.23 -2.63 -20.76
C HIS A 209 -6.57 -1.89 -20.63
N ASN A 210 -7.66 -2.64 -20.70
CA ASN A 210 -9.02 -2.14 -20.67
C ASN A 210 -9.73 -2.45 -19.34
N TYR A 211 -8.97 -2.54 -18.24
CA TYR A 211 -9.55 -2.76 -16.92
C TYR A 211 -10.63 -1.69 -16.62
N ASN A 212 -11.84 -2.16 -16.35
CA ASN A 212 -13.05 -1.35 -16.20
C ASN A 212 -13.86 -1.81 -14.99
N GLU A 213 -15.07 -1.26 -14.82
CA GLU A 213 -15.95 -1.61 -13.70
C GLU A 213 -16.33 -3.09 -13.71
N GLU A 214 -16.64 -3.66 -14.88
CA GLU A 214 -16.93 -5.09 -15.01
C GLU A 214 -15.73 -5.96 -14.59
N SER A 215 -14.51 -5.52 -14.90
CA SER A 215 -13.28 -6.19 -14.48
C SER A 215 -13.13 -6.16 -12.96
N LEU A 216 -13.44 -5.02 -12.33
CA LEU A 216 -13.44 -4.89 -10.87
C LEU A 216 -14.51 -5.75 -10.20
N THR A 217 -15.73 -5.79 -10.73
CA THR A 217 -16.79 -6.67 -10.21
C THR A 217 -16.36 -8.13 -10.25
N LYS A 218 -15.72 -8.59 -11.35
CA LYS A 218 -15.18 -9.95 -11.43
C LYS A 218 -14.08 -10.21 -10.41
N ASP A 219 -13.18 -9.27 -10.20
CA ASP A 219 -12.16 -9.40 -9.15
C ASP A 219 -12.80 -9.51 -7.76
N ILE A 220 -13.84 -8.72 -7.49
CA ILE A 220 -14.60 -8.78 -6.22
C ILE A 220 -15.25 -10.15 -6.06
N GLU A 221 -15.93 -10.67 -7.09
CA GLU A 221 -16.54 -12.00 -7.07
C GLU A 221 -15.51 -13.10 -6.78
N ILE A 222 -14.33 -13.03 -7.41
CA ILE A 222 -13.23 -13.97 -7.16
C ILE A 222 -12.79 -13.93 -5.70
N VAL A 223 -12.61 -12.73 -5.15
CA VAL A 223 -12.20 -12.55 -3.74
C VAL A 223 -13.28 -13.05 -2.80
N THR A 224 -14.53 -12.61 -2.95
CA THR A 224 -15.65 -13.02 -2.09
C THR A 224 -15.81 -14.54 -2.07
N ALA A 225 -15.80 -15.19 -3.24
CA ALA A 225 -15.92 -16.64 -3.33
C ALA A 225 -14.78 -17.40 -2.62
N ALA A 226 -13.55 -16.85 -2.63
CA ALA A 226 -12.43 -17.42 -1.90
C ALA A 226 -12.56 -17.21 -0.39
N VAL A 227 -12.95 -16.00 0.03
CA VAL A 227 -13.14 -15.65 1.45
C VAL A 227 -14.25 -16.49 2.08
N GLU A 228 -15.40 -16.68 1.41
CA GLU A 228 -16.49 -17.54 1.89
C GLU A 228 -16.08 -19.00 2.10
N LYS A 229 -15.13 -19.49 1.32
CA LYS A 229 -14.58 -20.85 1.49
C LYS A 229 -13.58 -20.90 2.64
N PHE A 230 -12.76 -19.86 2.77
CA PHE A 230 -11.76 -19.76 3.81
C PHE A 230 -12.39 -19.55 5.20
N ASP A 231 -13.46 -18.75 5.30
CA ASP A 231 -14.24 -18.49 6.52
C ASP A 231 -14.72 -19.79 7.19
N LYS A 232 -15.06 -20.81 6.39
CA LYS A 232 -15.49 -22.13 6.89
C LYS A 232 -14.39 -22.90 7.62
N ILE A 233 -13.12 -22.55 7.39
CA ILE A 233 -11.94 -23.23 7.93
C ILE A 233 -11.25 -22.36 8.99
N HIS A 234 -11.11 -21.06 8.71
CA HIS A 234 -10.42 -20.07 9.55
C HIS A 234 -11.28 -18.79 9.68
N PRO A 235 -12.38 -18.83 10.44
CA PRO A 235 -13.30 -17.69 10.56
C PRO A 235 -12.67 -16.47 11.24
N ASP A 236 -11.63 -16.67 12.05
CA ASP A 236 -10.85 -15.63 12.72
C ASP A 236 -9.94 -14.84 11.75
N ALA A 237 -9.59 -15.43 10.62
CA ALA A 237 -8.78 -14.80 9.58
C ALA A 237 -9.61 -14.05 8.52
N VAL A 238 -10.93 -13.92 8.76
CA VAL A 238 -11.87 -13.21 7.88
C VAL A 238 -12.48 -12.01 8.62
N SER A 239 -12.55 -10.88 7.91
CA SER A 239 -13.17 -9.65 8.38
C SER A 239 -14.51 -9.48 7.70
N THR A 240 -15.58 -9.45 8.48
CA THR A 240 -16.94 -9.07 8.04
C THR A 240 -17.22 -7.57 8.22
N SER A 241 -16.19 -6.81 8.61
CA SER A 241 -16.29 -5.36 8.75
C SER A 241 -15.92 -4.70 7.44
N ARG A 242 -16.80 -3.81 6.99
CA ARG A 242 -16.53 -2.93 5.85
C ARG A 242 -15.41 -1.95 6.23
N ILE A 243 -14.51 -1.68 5.28
CA ILE A 243 -13.47 -0.68 5.46
C ILE A 243 -14.11 0.71 5.49
N GLU A 244 -14.00 1.38 6.64
CA GLU A 244 -14.43 2.76 6.80
C GLU A 244 -13.35 3.71 6.27
N TRP A 245 -13.59 4.32 5.11
CA TRP A 245 -12.56 5.12 4.41
C TRP A 245 -12.10 6.35 5.19
N GLU A 246 -12.99 6.95 5.98
CA GLU A 246 -12.74 8.19 6.74
C GLU A 246 -12.08 7.95 8.10
N ASN A 247 -11.95 6.70 8.55
CA ASN A 247 -11.38 6.42 9.85
C ASN A 247 -9.93 6.82 9.97
N GLU A 248 -9.56 7.20 11.19
CA GLU A 248 -8.18 7.43 11.59
C GLU A 248 -7.32 6.20 11.32
N GLY A 249 -6.08 6.45 10.89
CA GLY A 249 -5.06 5.43 10.81
C GLY A 249 -4.55 5.06 12.19
N THR A 250 -3.58 4.15 12.21
CA THR A 250 -2.92 3.72 13.45
C THR A 250 -1.52 4.31 13.53
N CYS A 251 -0.91 4.28 14.71
CA CYS A 251 0.49 4.67 14.87
C CYS A 251 1.43 3.75 14.07
N SER A 252 1.06 2.49 13.78
CA SER A 252 1.83 1.50 13.02
C SER A 252 2.39 2.01 11.68
N GLN A 253 1.73 2.99 11.05
CA GLN A 253 2.20 3.64 9.82
C GLN A 253 3.49 4.47 9.96
N LEU A 254 3.94 4.70 11.20
CA LEU A 254 5.17 5.42 11.53
C LEU A 254 6.42 4.54 11.44
N VAL A 255 6.26 3.22 11.51
CA VAL A 255 7.38 2.29 11.35
C VAL A 255 8.00 2.48 9.97
N SER A 256 9.31 2.63 9.95
CA SER A 256 10.09 3.01 8.79
C SER A 256 11.29 2.08 8.62
N THR A 257 11.70 1.89 7.37
CA THR A 257 12.90 1.13 7.02
C THR A 257 13.48 1.62 5.70
N ALA A 258 14.74 1.30 5.44
CA ALA A 258 15.37 1.57 4.16
C ALA A 258 14.86 0.55 3.12
N VAL A 259 14.81 0.97 1.86
CA VAL A 259 14.38 0.07 0.79
C VAL A 259 15.46 -0.97 0.52
N ILE A 260 15.16 -2.21 0.90
CA ILE A 260 16.03 -3.35 0.71
C ILE A 260 15.60 -4.24 -0.46
N PRO A 261 16.52 -5.05 -1.03
CA PRO A 261 16.24 -6.02 -2.10
C PRO A 261 15.46 -7.24 -1.56
N PHE A 262 14.25 -6.96 -1.08
CA PHE A 262 13.24 -7.89 -0.61
C PHE A 262 12.14 -8.01 -1.68
N ARG A 263 11.72 -9.22 -2.05
CA ARG A 263 10.87 -9.38 -3.23
C ARG A 263 9.95 -10.59 -3.19
N CYS A 264 8.79 -10.45 -3.80
CA CYS A 264 7.98 -11.56 -4.28
C CYS A 264 8.79 -12.32 -5.33
N PRO A 265 9.08 -13.62 -5.13
CA PRO A 265 9.69 -14.44 -6.17
C PRO A 265 8.75 -14.56 -7.38
N SER A 266 9.29 -15.03 -8.49
CA SER A 266 8.46 -15.40 -9.65
C SER A 266 7.37 -16.36 -9.21
N TYR A 267 6.14 -16.08 -9.64
CA TYR A 267 4.99 -16.91 -9.36
C TYR A 267 5.19 -18.29 -10.00
N ASP A 268 4.88 -19.34 -9.23
CA ASP A 268 4.97 -20.75 -9.61
C ASP A 268 3.83 -21.47 -8.89
N ASP A 269 2.84 -21.97 -9.64
CA ASP A 269 1.65 -22.65 -9.09
C ASP A 269 2.03 -23.90 -8.27
N ASP A 270 3.02 -24.65 -8.74
CA ASP A 270 3.45 -25.91 -8.14
C ASP A 270 4.30 -25.68 -6.87
N ASN A 271 4.95 -24.52 -6.77
CA ASN A 271 5.88 -24.20 -5.70
C ASN A 271 5.84 -22.72 -5.33
N LEU A 272 4.68 -22.29 -4.81
CA LEU A 272 4.47 -20.92 -4.39
C LEU A 272 5.37 -20.58 -3.20
N LYS A 273 6.46 -19.85 -3.47
CA LYS A 273 7.45 -19.45 -2.47
C LYS A 273 7.05 -18.16 -1.78
N ASN A 274 7.33 -18.10 -0.49
CA ASN A 274 7.30 -16.86 0.29
C ASN A 274 8.33 -15.84 -0.21
N ILE A 275 8.26 -14.64 0.36
CA ILE A 275 9.09 -13.49 0.00
C ILE A 275 10.58 -13.81 0.23
N ILE A 276 11.46 -13.35 -0.67
CA ILE A 276 12.91 -13.58 -0.64
C ILE A 276 13.63 -12.27 -0.31
N GLY A 277 14.55 -12.32 0.64
CA GLY A 277 15.52 -11.27 0.94
C GLY A 277 16.02 -11.33 2.37
N GLU A 278 16.98 -10.46 2.69
CA GLU A 278 17.47 -10.24 4.05
C GLU A 278 16.81 -9.00 4.63
N TYR A 279 16.45 -9.07 5.90
CA TYR A 279 15.77 -7.98 6.59
C TYR A 279 16.76 -6.91 7.02
N ASP A 280 16.28 -5.67 7.06
CA ASP A 280 17.00 -4.55 7.63
C ASP A 280 16.42 -4.16 9.00
N HIS A 281 17.02 -3.14 9.57
CA HIS A 281 16.59 -2.47 10.77
C HIS A 281 15.29 -1.74 10.52
N PHE A 282 14.37 -1.86 11.47
CA PHE A 282 13.17 -1.05 11.53
C PHE A 282 13.33 -0.03 12.65
N TRP A 283 12.72 1.14 12.49
CA TRP A 283 12.68 2.17 13.51
C TRP A 283 11.36 2.92 13.47
N SER A 284 11.08 3.66 14.53
CA SER A 284 9.95 4.57 14.59
C SER A 284 10.37 5.93 15.13
N PRO A 285 9.84 7.03 14.56
CA PRO A 285 9.97 8.37 15.10
C PRO A 285 9.25 8.55 16.44
N GLU A 286 8.27 7.70 16.75
CA GLU A 286 7.51 7.73 18.01
C GLU A 286 7.61 6.40 18.76
N LYS A 287 7.38 6.41 20.07
CA LYS A 287 7.39 5.18 20.87
C LYS A 287 6.11 4.37 20.60
N MET A 288 6.26 3.05 20.48
CA MET A 288 5.16 2.13 20.14
C MET A 288 5.20 0.91 21.05
N THR A 289 4.10 0.17 21.11
CA THR A 289 4.10 -1.20 21.63
C THR A 289 4.72 -2.16 20.62
N ASP A 290 5.19 -3.32 21.09
CA ASP A 290 5.76 -4.35 20.21
C ASP A 290 4.79 -4.82 19.12
N SER A 291 3.49 -4.84 19.43
CA SER A 291 2.43 -5.23 18.49
C SER A 291 2.24 -4.21 17.38
N GLU A 292 2.13 -2.93 17.74
CA GLU A 292 2.01 -1.83 16.76
C GLU A 292 3.26 -1.76 15.86
N PHE A 293 4.44 -1.94 16.46
CA PHE A 293 5.69 -1.97 15.72
C PHE A 293 5.76 -3.17 14.77
N ALA A 294 5.34 -4.36 15.21
CA ALA A 294 5.30 -5.56 14.38
C ALA A 294 4.37 -5.40 13.17
N ILE A 295 3.17 -4.83 13.38
CA ILE A 295 2.22 -4.53 12.31
C ILE A 295 2.87 -3.56 11.30
N GLY A 296 3.47 -2.48 11.78
CA GLY A 296 4.14 -1.52 10.91
C GLY A 296 5.31 -2.11 10.11
N ALA A 297 6.11 -3.00 10.73
CA ALA A 297 7.23 -3.67 10.08
C ALA A 297 6.77 -4.63 8.98
N VAL A 298 5.68 -5.37 9.20
CA VAL A 298 5.10 -6.29 8.19
C VAL A 298 4.46 -5.51 7.04
N SER A 299 3.83 -4.38 7.35
CA SER A 299 3.15 -3.54 6.37
C SER A 299 4.08 -2.63 5.57
N LEU A 300 5.33 -2.43 6.00
CA LEU A 300 6.34 -1.62 5.30
C LEU A 300 5.90 -0.18 4.98
N PHE A 301 4.93 0.38 5.72
CA PHE A 301 4.32 1.67 5.38
C PHE A 301 5.35 2.79 5.20
N GLY A 302 6.39 2.84 6.04
CA GLY A 302 7.43 3.88 6.01
C GLY A 302 8.67 3.58 5.18
N GLU A 303 8.62 2.63 4.25
CA GLU A 303 9.73 2.44 3.30
C GLU A 303 9.98 3.69 2.45
N CYS A 304 11.26 4.06 2.30
CA CYS A 304 11.67 5.28 1.63
C CYS A 304 12.63 5.03 0.48
N SER A 305 12.20 5.39 -0.74
CA SER A 305 13.00 5.26 -1.95
C SER A 305 13.83 6.52 -2.20
N GLU A 306 15.08 6.32 -2.65
CA GLU A 306 15.94 7.42 -3.13
C GLU A 306 15.40 8.08 -4.41
N THR A 307 14.41 7.47 -5.06
CA THR A 307 13.74 7.97 -6.27
C THR A 307 12.73 9.09 -5.99
N TYR A 308 12.50 9.45 -4.73
CA TYR A 308 11.57 10.50 -4.36
C TYR A 308 12.10 11.89 -4.72
N LYS A 309 11.22 12.74 -5.25
CA LYS A 309 11.57 14.08 -5.75
C LYS A 309 12.21 14.99 -4.69
N LYS A 310 11.84 14.85 -3.40
CA LYS A 310 12.41 15.65 -2.31
C LYS A 310 13.04 14.81 -1.20
N PRO A 311 14.29 15.11 -0.81
CA PRO A 311 14.94 14.50 0.35
C PRO A 311 14.20 14.72 1.67
N SER A 312 13.38 15.77 1.80
CA SER A 312 12.59 16.01 3.02
C SER A 312 11.59 14.91 3.32
N CYS A 313 11.14 14.15 2.30
CA CYS A 313 10.32 12.96 2.48
C CYS A 313 11.09 11.83 3.18
N LEU A 314 12.42 11.80 2.99
CA LEU A 314 13.32 10.86 3.66
C LEU A 314 13.57 11.27 5.10
N ASN A 315 13.69 12.58 5.38
CA ASN A 315 14.13 13.10 6.69
C ASN A 315 13.34 12.52 7.87
N TYR A 316 12.01 12.61 7.86
CA TYR A 316 11.18 12.09 8.96
C TYR A 316 11.25 10.56 9.11
N ARG A 317 11.64 9.89 8.02
CA ARG A 317 11.73 8.45 7.92
C ARG A 317 13.17 7.96 8.12
N THR A 318 14.10 8.78 8.60
CA THR A 318 15.48 8.34 8.91
C THR A 318 15.62 7.85 10.35
N TYR A 319 16.58 6.95 10.57
CA TYR A 319 16.96 6.49 11.91
C TYR A 319 17.37 7.66 12.83
N GLU A 320 17.97 8.71 12.27
CA GLU A 320 18.40 9.90 13.02
C GLU A 320 17.23 10.71 13.61
N CYS A 321 16.04 10.62 12.98
CA CYS A 321 14.83 11.26 13.49
C CYS A 321 14.03 10.35 14.45
N ALA A 322 14.49 9.13 14.72
CA ALA A 322 13.86 8.23 15.67
C ALA A 322 13.95 8.81 17.08
N LYS A 323 12.83 9.29 17.66
CA LYS A 323 12.88 9.79 19.05
C LYS A 323 13.20 8.67 20.02
N ARG A 324 12.78 7.43 19.73
CA ARG A 324 12.98 6.23 20.56
C ARG A 324 12.91 4.96 19.73
N GLU A 325 14.03 4.24 19.68
CA GLU A 325 14.17 2.80 19.32
C GLU A 325 14.48 2.46 17.84
N GLY A 326 15.54 1.66 17.66
CA GLY A 326 15.77 0.83 16.49
C GLY A 326 15.72 -0.62 16.91
N HIS A 327 14.97 -1.43 16.18
CA HIS A 327 14.72 -2.82 16.54
C HIS A 327 15.30 -3.76 15.48
N PHE A 328 16.18 -4.66 15.92
CA PHE A 328 16.92 -5.59 15.06
C PHE A 328 16.21 -6.96 14.90
N ASN A 329 15.20 -7.27 15.73
CA ASN A 329 14.71 -8.65 15.93
C ASN A 329 13.36 -9.00 15.27
N TYR A 330 12.74 -8.12 14.48
CA TYR A 330 11.40 -8.37 13.91
C TYR A 330 11.41 -9.22 12.62
N ALA A 331 12.59 -9.63 12.15
CA ALA A 331 12.82 -10.53 11.01
C ALA A 331 12.07 -11.88 11.11
N ILE A 332 11.79 -12.35 12.33
CA ILE A 332 11.08 -13.61 12.59
C ILE A 332 9.57 -13.45 12.36
N LEU A 333 9.00 -12.28 12.64
CA LEU A 333 7.56 -12.03 12.52
C LEU A 333 7.11 -11.95 11.07
N ILE A 334 7.90 -11.36 10.18
CA ILE A 334 7.56 -11.31 8.73
C ILE A 334 7.61 -12.72 8.10
N ARG A 335 8.47 -13.63 8.59
CA ARG A 335 8.52 -15.04 8.12
C ARG A 335 7.42 -15.91 8.72
N ASN A 336 6.93 -15.56 9.89
CA ASN A 336 5.97 -16.34 10.67
C ASN A 336 4.62 -15.63 10.83
N PHE A 337 4.31 -14.64 9.98
CA PHE A 337 2.98 -14.03 9.91
C PHE A 337 2.04 -15.05 9.27
N ASN A 338 1.71 -16.05 10.07
CA ASN A 338 0.71 -17.05 9.80
C ASN A 338 -0.60 -16.52 10.39
N TYR A 339 -1.62 -16.46 9.54
CA TYR A 339 -3.01 -16.20 9.93
C TYR A 339 -3.57 -17.37 10.73
#